data_AF-A0A1X7N5I5-F1
#
_entry.id   AF-A0A1X7N5I5-F1
#
_cell.length_a   1.000
_cell.length_b   1.000
_cell.length_c   1.000
_cell.angle_alpha   90.00
_cell.angle_beta   90.00
_cell.angle_gamma   90.00
#
_symmetry.space_group_name_H-M   'P 1'
#
loop_
_entity.id
_entity.type
_entity.pdbx_description
1 polymer ?
#
loop_
_entity_poly.entity_id
_entity_poly.type
_entity_poly.pdbx_seq_one_letter_code
_entity_poly.pdbx_strand_id
1 'polypeptide(L)'
;MARTTIYYDGACPLCRAEIAQYSRLDQAGLLDLVDVADPASVLPEGTSRAEALARFHARSSDGRLLSGARAFVEVWRDLPGWRWLARFSRLPGAIWLMEAGYRLFLPLRPAIVRLFVAVTRHRA
;
A
#
# COMPACT_ATOMS: atom_id res chain seq x y z
N MET A 1 21.31 3.89 -1.40
CA MET A 1 20.34 3.04 -0.67
C MET A 1 19.15 2.82 -1.57
N ALA A 2 18.78 1.57 -1.79
CA ALA A 2 17.66 1.18 -2.61
C ALA A 2 16.37 1.52 -1.82
N ARG A 3 15.47 2.35 -2.37
CA ARG A 3 14.24 2.78 -1.70
C ARG A 3 13.02 2.23 -2.43
N THR A 4 12.01 1.81 -1.67
CA THR A 4 10.72 1.39 -2.21
C THR A 4 9.77 2.59 -2.20
N THR A 5 9.30 2.98 -3.38
CA THR A 5 8.35 4.10 -3.52
C THR A 5 6.92 3.58 -3.46
N ILE A 6 6.10 4.12 -2.57
CA ILE A 6 4.71 3.77 -2.37
C ILE A 6 3.83 4.85 -2.98
N TYR A 7 2.90 4.45 -3.84
CA TYR A 7 1.90 5.32 -4.44
C TYR A 7 0.56 5.06 -3.75
N TYR A 8 0.05 6.05 -3.04
CA TYR A 8 -1.15 5.92 -2.21
C TYR A 8 -2.12 7.07 -2.43
N ASP A 9 -3.39 6.83 -2.13
CA ASP A 9 -4.44 7.85 -2.17
C ASP A 9 -4.51 8.56 -0.81
N GLY A 10 -4.00 9.79 -0.72
CA GLY A 10 -4.05 10.61 0.49
C GLY A 10 -5.44 11.14 0.83
N ALA A 11 -6.38 11.15 -0.11
CA ALA A 11 -7.77 11.53 0.15
C ALA A 11 -8.55 10.41 0.88
N CYS A 12 -8.07 9.17 0.83
CA CYS A 12 -8.64 8.05 1.56
C CYS A 12 -8.09 7.97 2.99
N PRO A 13 -8.92 8.18 4.04
CA PRO A 13 -8.46 8.20 5.44
C PRO A 13 -7.90 6.84 5.91
N LEU A 14 -8.40 5.73 5.36
CA LEU A 14 -7.86 4.39 5.62
C LEU A 14 -6.46 4.24 5.04
N CYS A 15 -6.28 4.59 3.76
CA CYS A 15 -4.98 4.50 3.10
C CYS A 15 -3.97 5.42 3.79
N ARG A 16 -4.36 6.65 4.12
CA ARG A 16 -3.53 7.59 4.87
C ARG A 16 -3.12 7.03 6.23
N ALA A 17 -4.03 6.40 6.98
CA ALA A 17 -3.70 5.80 8.27
C ALA A 17 -2.71 4.63 8.14
N GLU A 18 -2.91 3.78 7.13
CA GLU A 18 -2.01 2.66 6.83
C GLU A 18 -0.60 3.14 6.46
N ILE A 19 -0.50 4.11 5.55
CA ILE A 19 0.78 4.71 5.15
C ILE A 19 1.45 5.45 6.31
N ALA A 20 0.69 6.16 7.15
CA ALA A 20 1.23 6.80 8.35
C ALA A 20 1.83 5.77 9.32
N GLN A 21 1.22 4.57 9.42
CA GLN A 21 1.78 3.49 10.21
C GLN A 21 3.08 2.95 9.60
N TYR A 22 3.13 2.76 8.28
CA TYR A 22 4.36 2.34 7.59
C TYR A 22 5.47 3.37 7.73
N SER A 23 5.18 4.66 7.57
CA SER A 23 6.13 5.76 7.79
C SER A 23 6.71 5.76 9.21
N ARG A 24 5.89 5.50 10.23
CA ARG A 24 6.35 5.39 11.62
C ARG A 24 7.23 4.17 11.88
N LEU A 25 6.98 3.08 11.16
CA LEU A 25 7.76 1.84 11.29
C LEU A 25 9.05 1.87 10.46
N ASP A 26 9.11 2.73 9.44
CA ASP A 26 10.28 2.94 8.60
C ASP A 26 11.36 3.77 9.31
N GLN A 27 11.99 3.16 10.31
CA GLN A 27 13.11 3.79 11.04
C GLN A 27 14.36 3.94 10.18
N ALA A 28 14.44 3.24 9.06
CA ALA A 28 15.61 3.21 8.18
C ALA A 28 15.50 4.18 6.98
N GLY A 29 14.34 4.84 6.78
CA GLY A 29 14.12 5.76 5.66
C GLY A 29 14.20 5.06 4.30
N LEU A 30 13.70 3.83 4.23
CA LEU A 30 13.71 2.98 3.05
C LEU A 30 12.46 3.17 2.19
N LEU A 31 11.42 3.80 2.72
CA LEU A 31 10.17 4.06 2.02
C LEU A 31 10.12 5.50 1.51
N ASP A 32 9.73 5.65 0.25
CA ASP A 32 9.41 6.94 -0.34
C ASP A 32 7.90 7.00 -0.58
N LEU A 33 7.22 8.06 -0.15
CA LEU A 33 5.75 8.11 -0.10
C LEU A 33 5.24 9.17 -1.08
N VAL A 34 4.49 8.72 -2.09
CA VAL A 34 3.94 9.58 -3.14
C VAL A 34 2.42 9.56 -3.07
N ASP A 35 1.84 10.72 -2.78
CA ASP A 35 0.39 10.90 -2.77
C ASP A 35 -0.12 11.10 -4.20
N VAL A 36 -0.83 10.10 -4.73
CA VAL A 36 -1.41 10.15 -6.08
C VAL A 36 -2.76 10.88 -6.12
N ALA A 37 -3.25 11.41 -5.00
CA ALA A 37 -4.34 12.38 -5.00
C ALA A 37 -3.86 13.78 -5.42
N ASP A 38 -2.57 14.09 -5.21
CA ASP A 38 -1.99 15.38 -5.61
C ASP A 38 -1.74 15.42 -7.14
N PRO A 39 -2.38 16.31 -7.91
CA PRO A 39 -2.16 16.42 -9.35
C PRO A 39 -0.69 16.69 -9.74
N ALA A 40 0.13 17.26 -8.85
CA ALA A 40 1.55 17.49 -9.07
C ALA A 40 2.44 16.24 -8.87
N SER A 41 1.87 15.14 -8.34
CA SER A 41 2.62 13.90 -8.09
C SER A 41 3.13 13.25 -9.38
N VAL A 42 4.40 12.83 -9.37
CA VAL A 42 4.96 12.02 -10.47
C VAL A 42 4.41 10.60 -10.37
N LEU A 43 3.66 10.18 -11.38
CA LEU A 43 3.13 8.83 -11.49
C LEU A 43 4.20 7.89 -12.07
N PRO A 44 4.17 6.59 -11.72
CA PRO A 44 5.07 5.63 -12.31
C PRO A 44 4.74 5.43 -13.80
N GLU A 45 5.77 5.21 -14.61
CA GLU A 45 5.61 4.97 -16.05
C GLU A 45 4.70 3.77 -16.30
N GLY A 46 3.73 3.93 -17.21
CA GLY A 46 2.79 2.87 -17.56
C GLY A 46 1.61 2.69 -16.60
N THR A 47 1.34 3.64 -15.70
CA THR A 47 0.12 3.64 -14.86
C THR A 47 -0.58 4.98 -14.94
N SER A 48 -1.89 4.94 -15.22
CA SER A 48 -2.73 6.14 -15.16
C SER A 48 -3.06 6.50 -13.71
N ARG A 49 -3.34 7.79 -13.45
CA ARG A 49 -3.79 8.23 -12.12
C ARG A 49 -5.03 7.46 -11.65
N ALA A 50 -5.95 7.18 -12.58
CA ALA A 50 -7.15 6.40 -12.29
C ALA A 50 -6.81 4.98 -11.80
N GLU A 51 -5.84 4.31 -12.42
CA GLU A 51 -5.38 3.00 -11.97
C GLU A 51 -4.63 3.07 -10.63
N ALA A 52 -3.79 4.09 -10.44
CA ALA A 52 -3.08 4.33 -9.19
C ALA A 52 -4.03 4.62 -8.01
N LEU A 53 -5.17 5.27 -8.26
CA LEU A 53 -6.22 5.47 -7.26
C LEU A 53 -7.06 4.21 -7.05
N ALA A 54 -7.32 3.45 -8.12
CA ALA A 54 -8.12 2.22 -8.05
C ALA A 54 -7.42 1.10 -7.26
N ARG A 55 -6.08 1.00 -7.33
CA ARG A 55 -5.31 -0.08 -6.71
C ARG A 55 -4.07 0.43 -5.99
N PHE A 56 -3.64 -0.28 -4.97
CA PHE A 56 -2.41 0.04 -4.25
C PHE A 56 -1.19 -0.30 -5.11
N HIS A 57 -0.24 0.62 -5.22
CA HIS A 57 0.96 0.44 -6.04
C HIS A 57 2.22 0.75 -5.23
N ALA A 58 3.27 -0.02 -5.48
CA ALA A 58 4.60 0.24 -4.95
C ALA A 58 5.64 -0.08 -6.01
N ARG A 59 6.64 0.77 -6.15
CA ARG A 59 7.82 0.54 -6.97
C ARG A 59 8.91 0.01 -6.08
N SER A 60 9.33 -1.23 -6.33
CA SER A 60 10.48 -1.82 -5.67
C SER A 60 11.74 -1.02 -6.01
N SER A 61 12.72 -1.10 -5.12
CA SER A 61 14.04 -0.52 -5.34
C SER A 61 14.75 -1.00 -6.62
N ASP A 62 14.40 -2.18 -7.13
CA ASP A 62 14.86 -2.71 -8.43
C ASP A 62 14.15 -2.06 -9.63
N GLY A 63 13.33 -1.03 -9.41
CA GLY A 63 12.58 -0.31 -10.43
C GLY A 63 11.28 -0.98 -10.87
N ARG A 64 10.96 -2.18 -10.36
CA ARG A 64 9.75 -2.93 -10.73
C ARG A 64 8.51 -2.31 -10.10
N LEU A 65 7.53 -1.97 -10.93
CA LEU A 65 6.21 -1.55 -10.45
C LEU A 65 5.37 -2.77 -10.06
N LEU A 66 4.94 -2.80 -8.81
CA LEU A 66 4.11 -3.83 -8.21
C LEU A 66 2.76 -3.22 -7.85
N SER A 67 1.72 -4.05 -7.88
CA SER A 67 0.36 -3.64 -7.54
C SER A 67 -0.35 -4.67 -6.67
N GLY A 68 -1.36 -4.21 -5.92
CA GLY A 68 -2.17 -5.04 -5.03
C GLY A 68 -1.34 -5.73 -3.95
N ALA A 69 -1.62 -7.01 -3.69
CA ALA A 69 -0.94 -7.80 -2.66
C ALA A 69 0.59 -7.79 -2.80
N ARG A 70 1.11 -7.82 -4.04
CA ARG A 70 2.55 -7.81 -4.30
C ARG A 70 3.21 -6.47 -3.90
N ALA A 71 2.50 -5.36 -4.06
CA ALA A 71 2.97 -4.07 -3.59
C ALA A 71 3.09 -4.03 -2.06
N PHE A 72 2.10 -4.56 -1.33
CA PHE A 72 2.18 -4.65 0.14
C PHE A 72 3.34 -5.52 0.60
N VAL A 73 3.54 -6.68 -0.04
CA VAL A 73 4.65 -7.59 0.29
C VAL A 73 6.00 -6.90 0.12
N GLU A 74 6.18 -6.10 -0.93
CA GLU A 74 7.43 -5.35 -1.14
C GLU A 74 7.68 -4.35 0.00
N VAL A 75 6.65 -3.59 0.39
CA VAL A 75 6.75 -2.65 1.52
C VAL A 75 7.08 -3.37 2.82
N TRP A 76 6.41 -4.50 3.10
CA TRP A 76 6.65 -5.29 4.32
C TRP A 76 8.03 -5.95 4.34
N ARG A 77 8.66 -6.14 3.17
CA ARG A 77 10.04 -6.64 3.08
C ARG A 77 11.03 -5.64 3.66
N ASP A 78 10.77 -4.35 3.47
CA ASP A 78 11.64 -3.26 3.91
C ASP A 78 11.33 -2.82 5.36
N LEU A 79 10.13 -3.11 5.86
CA LEU A 79 9.72 -2.78 7.23
C LEU A 79 10.15 -3.85 8.25
N PRO A 80 11.04 -3.54 9.22
CA PRO A 80 11.66 -4.53 10.11
C PRO A 80 10.67 -5.38 10.94
N GLY A 81 9.55 -4.81 11.38
CA GLY A 81 8.52 -5.53 12.16
C GLY A 81 7.59 -6.42 11.32
N TRP A 82 7.58 -6.26 9.99
CA TRP A 82 6.62 -6.90 9.08
C TRP A 82 7.29 -7.89 8.12
N ARG A 83 8.62 -8.06 8.23
CA ARG A 83 9.41 -9.01 7.43
C ARG A 83 8.90 -10.44 7.53
N TRP A 84 8.26 -10.81 8.63
CA TRP A 84 7.68 -12.15 8.80
C TRP A 84 6.44 -12.36 7.92
N LEU A 85 5.60 -11.33 7.71
CA LEU A 85 4.51 -11.38 6.72
C LEU A 85 5.09 -11.50 5.30
N ALA A 86 6.10 -10.69 4.98
CA ALA A 86 6.78 -10.78 3.69
C ALA A 86 7.46 -12.14 3.46
N ARG A 87 7.83 -12.85 4.54
CA ARG A 87 8.34 -14.22 4.45
C ARG A 87 7.23 -15.23 4.25
N PHE A 88 6.06 -15.04 4.87
CA PHE A 88 4.88 -15.86 4.67
C PHE A 88 4.39 -15.79 3.22
N SER A 89 4.44 -14.63 2.58
CA SER A 89 4.10 -14.49 1.16
C SER A 89 5.05 -15.22 0.20
N ARG A 90 6.20 -15.73 0.67
CA ARG A 90 7.09 -16.58 -0.14
C ARG A 90 6.60 -18.03 -0.24
N LEU A 91 5.59 -18.42 0.55
CA LEU A 91 4.98 -19.75 0.45
C LEU A 91 4.19 -19.85 -0.88
N PRO A 92 4.32 -20.96 -1.62
CA PRO A 92 3.54 -21.17 -2.84
C PRO A 92 2.04 -21.13 -2.51
N GLY A 93 1.30 -20.24 -3.17
CA GLY A 93 -0.13 -20.01 -2.93
C GLY A 93 -0.48 -18.86 -1.99
N ALA A 94 0.46 -18.36 -1.17
CA ALA A 94 0.18 -17.26 -0.23
C ALA A 94 -0.11 -15.94 -0.96
N ILE A 95 0.65 -15.60 -2.01
CA ILE A 95 0.35 -14.43 -2.87
C ILE A 95 -1.03 -14.58 -3.51
N TRP A 96 -1.41 -15.79 -3.93
CA TRP A 96 -2.71 -16.06 -4.52
C TRP A 96 -3.85 -15.84 -3.52
N LEU A 97 -3.68 -16.32 -2.28
CA LEU A 97 -4.63 -16.12 -1.20
C LEU A 97 -4.75 -14.62 -0.83
N MET A 98 -3.62 -13.92 -0.74
CA MET A 98 -3.59 -12.48 -0.49
C MET A 98 -4.21 -11.69 -1.64
N GLU A 99 -3.98 -12.08 -2.89
CA GLU A 99 -4.55 -11.42 -4.06
C GLU A 99 -6.05 -11.71 -4.18
N ALA A 100 -6.51 -12.90 -3.79
CA ALA A 100 -7.92 -13.22 -3.64
C ALA A 100 -8.58 -12.40 -2.52
N GLY A 101 -7.94 -12.29 -1.35
CA GLY A 101 -8.39 -11.42 -0.26
C GLY A 101 -8.43 -9.95 -0.67
N TYR A 102 -7.41 -9.47 -1.37
CA TYR A 102 -7.34 -8.12 -1.92
C TYR A 102 -8.46 -7.87 -2.94
N ARG A 103 -8.72 -8.83 -3.85
CA ARG A 103 -9.83 -8.75 -4.81
C ARG A 103 -11.19 -8.75 -4.13
N LEU A 104 -11.36 -9.50 -3.05
CA LEU A 104 -12.58 -9.48 -2.23
C LEU A 104 -12.72 -8.14 -1.47
N PHE A 105 -11.59 -7.54 -1.09
CA PHE A 105 -11.54 -6.23 -0.45
C PHE A 105 -11.90 -5.10 -1.41
N LEU A 106 -11.58 -5.18 -2.71
CA LEU A 106 -11.91 -4.11 -3.68
C LEU A 106 -13.41 -3.68 -3.66
N PRO A 107 -14.41 -4.59 -3.75
CA PRO A 107 -15.82 -4.21 -3.64
C PRO A 107 -16.23 -3.83 -2.21
N LEU A 108 -15.54 -4.35 -1.19
CA LEU A 108 -15.79 -4.00 0.22
C LEU A 108 -15.14 -2.67 0.63
N ARG A 109 -14.18 -2.16 -0.15
CA ARG A 109 -13.42 -0.93 0.09
C ARG A 109 -14.30 0.26 0.50
N PRO A 110 -15.38 0.63 -0.22
CA PRO A 110 -16.23 1.75 0.21
C PRO A 110 -16.91 1.50 1.56
N ALA A 111 -17.32 0.27 1.86
CA ALA A 111 -17.94 -0.08 3.14
C ALA A 111 -16.91 -0.08 4.29
N ILE A 112 -15.70 -0.60 4.06
CA ILE A 112 -14.62 -0.63 5.05
C ILE A 112 -14.09 0.77 5.32
N VAL A 113 -13.96 1.62 4.29
CA VAL A 113 -13.62 3.05 4.47
C VAL A 113 -14.70 3.75 5.29
N ARG A 114 -15.98 3.55 4.98
CA ARG A 114 -17.09 4.12 5.77
C ARG A 114 -17.08 3.64 7.22
N LEU A 115 -16.88 2.35 7.45
CA LEU A 115 -16.79 1.78 8.79
C LEU A 115 -15.55 2.30 9.55
N PHE A 116 -14.40 2.37 8.89
CA PHE A 116 -13.16 2.91 9.47
C PHE A 116 -13.34 4.37 9.88
N VAL A 117 -13.94 5.19 9.01
CA VAL A 117 -14.27 6.60 9.33
C VAL A 117 -15.27 6.70 10.48
N ALA A 118 -16.31 5.85 10.50
CA ALA A 118 -17.29 5.84 11.58
C ALA A 118 -16.67 5.44 12.93
N VAL A 119 -15.80 4.43 12.94
CA VAL A 119 -15.08 3.96 14.14
C VAL A 119 -14.03 4.97 14.60
N THR A 120 -13.29 5.59 13.69
CA THR A 120 -12.27 6.60 14.04
C THR A 120 -12.89 7.92 14.49
N ARG A 121 -14.05 8.34 13.96
CA ARG A 121 -14.82 9.49 14.50
C ARG A 121 -15.29 9.27 15.92
N HIS A 122 -15.51 8.03 16.35
CA HIS A 122 -16.00 7.73 17.70
C HIS A 122 -14.90 7.73 18.78
N ARG A 123 -13.63 7.91 18.37
CA ARG A 123 -12.45 8.02 19.27
C ARG A 123 -11.85 9.43 19.34
N ALA A 124 -12.47 10.42 18.68
CA ALA A 124 -12.06 11.83 18.73
C ALA A 124 -12.92 12.61 19.72
#